data_AF-A0A6I6AIK7-F1
#
_entry.id   AF-A0A6I6AIK7-F1
#
_cell.length_a   1.000
_cell.length_b   1.000
_cell.length_c   1.000
_cell.angle_alpha   90.00
_cell.angle_beta   90.00
_cell.angle_gamma   90.00
#
_symmetry.space_group_name_H-M   'P 1'
#
loop_
_entity.id
_entity.type
_entity.pdbx_description
1 polymer ?
#
loop_
_entity_poly.entity_id
_entity_poly.type
_entity_poly.pdbx_seq_one_letter_code
_entity_poly.pdbx_strand_id
1 'polypeptide(L)'
;MVLNKQMLLTSAFSLAVAMPLSVMADDNKSSTERDQTGSSAQSRSDRDTDYSKKKQDKHQAKQQGKKKQHAQDHTRNMSRYQLDMDGWVHVGVDYDRDGFYDAVETIFLYDLEKAQNESRKRSDDMKKQAQRDMQRRGNRRQVQLSGEIQKLQTKRIMSAEQKQVLAQIQTEEGQTQRVFLGPQEQVSQLNLDKGDDIQIKGVKGRVNNQSAIMAQFVSFNGQSIENELPRQQKLRKFKGDIVSTRKTSFQGRDGKFVVAKLETPQEKMIQVNLGPADSFEDVDLSEGTSIKLLARRGTINGQDALIAQLIRVDGQSIDVREPTKRSLRKTKQKSRSNSENTTAQNDQQPSIR
;
A
#
# COMPACT_ATOMS: atom_id res chain seq x y z
N MET A 1 -36.89 -44.96 -12.23
CA MET A 1 -37.86 -44.99 -11.12
C MET A 1 -37.32 -45.91 -10.03
N VAL A 2 -36.74 -45.39 -8.96
CA VAL A 2 -36.63 -46.08 -7.67
C VAL A 2 -36.66 -44.99 -6.59
N LEU A 3 -37.75 -44.95 -5.82
CA LEU A 3 -37.91 -44.12 -4.63
C LEU A 3 -36.94 -44.60 -3.54
N ASN A 4 -36.39 -43.67 -2.75
CA ASN A 4 -35.90 -44.06 -1.43
C ASN A 4 -36.30 -43.08 -0.33
N LYS A 5 -36.64 -43.70 0.80
CA LYS A 5 -37.57 -43.29 1.85
C LYS A 5 -37.07 -42.16 2.75
N GLN A 6 -38.06 -41.40 3.22
CA GLN A 6 -38.04 -40.54 4.39
C GLN A 6 -37.52 -41.28 5.64
N MET A 7 -36.70 -40.60 6.44
CA MET A 7 -36.64 -40.84 7.88
C MET A 7 -36.79 -39.49 8.60
N LEU A 8 -37.97 -39.32 9.19
CA LEU A 8 -38.24 -38.43 10.31
C LEU A 8 -37.73 -39.12 11.56
N LEU A 9 -36.91 -38.44 12.37
CA LEU A 9 -36.87 -38.72 13.80
C LEU A 9 -36.83 -37.42 14.59
N THR A 10 -37.93 -37.22 15.29
CA THR A 10 -38.19 -36.29 16.39
C THR A 10 -37.34 -36.63 17.60
N SER A 11 -36.77 -35.62 18.27
CA SER A 11 -36.65 -35.64 19.73
C SER A 11 -36.54 -34.22 20.27
N ALA A 12 -37.59 -33.80 20.96
CA ALA A 12 -37.65 -32.63 21.80
C ALA A 12 -36.80 -32.84 23.07
N PHE A 13 -36.06 -31.83 23.47
CA PHE A 13 -35.62 -31.66 24.85
C PHE A 13 -35.90 -30.22 25.29
N SER A 14 -36.81 -30.12 26.25
CA SER A 14 -37.15 -28.95 27.03
C SER A 14 -36.56 -29.13 28.44
N LEU A 15 -35.86 -28.11 28.97
CA LEU A 15 -35.73 -27.75 30.40
C LEU A 15 -34.80 -26.51 30.46
N ALA A 16 -35.26 -25.29 30.74
CA ALA A 16 -35.66 -24.68 32.01
C ALA A 16 -34.49 -24.09 32.86
N VAL A 17 -34.45 -22.74 32.87
CA VAL A 17 -34.27 -21.79 34.00
C VAL A 17 -32.97 -21.80 34.83
N ALA A 18 -32.28 -20.65 34.86
CA ALA A 18 -31.93 -19.89 36.07
C ALA A 18 -31.39 -18.49 35.71
N MET A 19 -32.10 -17.44 36.12
CA MET A 19 -31.57 -16.06 36.18
C MET A 19 -31.24 -15.73 37.63
N PRO A 20 -30.05 -15.20 37.95
CA PRO A 20 -29.84 -14.50 39.19
C PRO A 20 -30.23 -13.02 39.04
N LEU A 21 -31.26 -12.64 39.79
CA LEU A 21 -31.53 -11.26 40.20
C LEU A 21 -30.45 -10.83 41.21
N SER A 22 -29.87 -9.65 41.02
CA SER A 22 -29.13 -8.96 42.07
C SER A 22 -29.85 -7.66 42.41
N VAL A 23 -30.58 -7.71 43.53
CA VAL A 23 -31.09 -6.56 44.27
C VAL A 23 -30.33 -6.56 45.59
N MET A 24 -29.54 -5.52 45.85
CA MET A 24 -29.32 -5.03 47.21
C MET A 24 -29.24 -3.52 47.17
N ALA A 25 -30.27 -2.92 47.78
CA ALA A 25 -30.30 -1.56 48.27
C ALA A 25 -29.70 -1.49 49.67
N ASP A 26 -29.59 -0.24 50.14
CA ASP A 26 -29.44 0.19 51.53
C ASP A 26 -28.06 0.03 52.17
N ASP A 27 -27.63 0.89 53.08
CA ASP A 27 -27.98 2.25 53.52
C ASP A 27 -26.94 2.44 54.64
N ASN A 28 -26.09 3.47 54.62
CA ASN A 28 -25.39 3.80 55.87
C ASN A 28 -25.02 5.27 55.97
N LYS A 29 -25.69 5.91 56.93
CA LYS A 29 -25.61 7.31 57.34
C LYS A 29 -24.47 7.52 58.34
N SER A 30 -23.78 8.64 58.14
CA SER A 30 -23.28 9.63 59.12
C SER A 30 -22.88 9.23 60.56
N SER A 31 -21.65 9.64 60.95
CA SER A 31 -21.35 10.52 62.12
C SER A 31 -19.81 10.65 62.29
N THR A 32 -19.18 11.80 62.03
CA THR A 32 -18.69 12.82 63.00
C THR A 32 -17.94 12.31 64.24
N GLU A 33 -16.62 12.54 64.34
CA GLU A 33 -15.96 13.51 65.24
C GLU A 33 -14.41 13.38 65.22
N ARG A 34 -13.72 14.56 65.19
CA ARG A 34 -12.43 14.98 65.83
C ARG A 34 -11.25 13.99 65.92
N ASP A 35 -9.99 14.31 65.61
CA ASP A 35 -9.21 15.51 65.95
C ASP A 35 -7.94 15.69 65.10
N GLN A 36 -7.45 16.92 65.18
CA GLN A 36 -6.18 17.54 64.78
C GLN A 36 -4.92 16.64 64.66
N THR A 37 -4.10 16.86 63.63
CA THR A 37 -2.71 17.39 63.74
C THR A 37 -1.90 17.20 62.44
N GLY A 38 -1.05 18.19 62.11
CA GLY A 38 0.15 18.02 61.28
C GLY A 38 -0.03 18.23 59.78
N SER A 39 0.09 19.45 59.27
CA SER A 39 1.33 20.04 58.75
C SER A 39 1.87 19.42 57.44
N SER A 40 2.00 20.30 56.45
CA SER A 40 2.90 20.28 55.29
C SER A 40 2.70 19.21 54.20
N ALA A 41 2.06 19.60 53.07
CA ALA A 41 2.52 19.26 51.71
C ALA A 41 1.63 19.90 50.60
N GLN A 42 1.22 21.15 50.72
CA GLN A 42 0.87 21.95 49.54
C GLN A 42 2.16 22.56 49.01
N SER A 43 2.70 22.06 47.89
CA SER A 43 3.61 22.76 46.96
C SER A 43 4.33 21.78 46.00
N ARG A 44 3.62 21.01 45.16
CA ARG A 44 4.27 20.24 44.06
C ARG A 44 3.38 20.05 42.82
N SER A 45 2.62 21.07 42.40
CA SER A 45 1.79 20.98 41.18
C SER A 45 2.22 21.88 40.01
N ASP A 46 3.22 22.76 40.15
CA ASP A 46 3.55 23.74 39.09
C ASP A 46 4.96 23.60 38.48
N ARG A 47 5.61 22.43 38.61
CA ARG A 47 7.04 22.29 38.22
C ARG A 47 7.38 21.29 37.13
N ASP A 48 6.40 20.70 36.44
CA ASP A 48 6.66 19.75 35.35
C ASP A 48 6.14 20.16 33.97
N THR A 49 5.46 21.31 33.85
CA THR A 49 5.01 21.82 32.54
C THR A 49 6.07 22.62 31.78
N ASP A 50 7.20 22.98 32.41
CA ASP A 50 8.22 23.85 31.78
C ASP A 50 9.45 23.08 31.21
N TYR A 51 9.60 21.79 31.53
CA TYR A 51 10.71 20.96 31.01
C TYR A 51 10.45 20.32 29.65
N SER A 52 9.21 20.32 29.16
CA SER A 52 8.88 19.78 27.82
C SER A 52 9.07 20.80 26.70
N LYS A 53 9.03 22.11 27.00
CA LYS A 53 9.20 23.19 26.01
C LYS A 53 10.66 23.41 25.60
N LYS A 54 11.62 23.25 26.53
CA LYS A 54 13.06 23.47 26.25
C LYS A 54 13.78 22.34 25.49
N LYS A 55 13.18 21.14 25.36
CA LYS A 55 13.77 20.03 24.57
C LYS A 55 13.35 20.02 23.10
N GLN A 56 12.26 20.69 22.72
CA GLN A 56 11.90 20.84 21.29
C GLN A 56 12.77 21.86 20.56
N ASP A 57 13.24 22.92 21.23
CA ASP A 57 14.05 23.96 20.58
C ASP A 57 15.50 23.53 20.29
N LYS A 58 16.08 22.63 21.10
CA LYS A 58 17.46 22.13 20.88
C LYS A 58 17.59 21.18 19.69
N HIS A 59 16.51 20.54 19.24
CA HIS A 59 16.54 19.68 18.05
C HIS A 59 16.32 20.43 16.74
N GLN A 60 15.71 21.64 16.76
CA GLN A 60 15.64 22.50 15.58
C GLN A 60 16.97 23.23 15.31
N ALA A 61 17.70 23.68 16.34
CA ALA A 61 18.96 24.40 16.16
C ALA A 61 20.07 23.53 15.52
N LYS A 62 20.12 22.22 15.80
CA LYS A 62 21.14 21.33 15.21
C LYS A 62 20.84 20.87 13.77
N GLN A 63 19.60 20.95 13.30
CA GLN A 63 19.28 20.61 11.90
C GLN A 63 19.49 21.78 10.92
N GLN A 64 19.49 23.02 11.41
CA GLN A 64 19.79 24.19 10.57
C GLN A 64 21.30 24.33 10.26
N GLY A 65 22.19 23.85 11.14
CA GLY A 65 23.65 23.90 10.92
C GLY A 65 24.15 22.99 9.78
N LYS A 66 23.54 21.80 9.58
CA LYS A 66 24.00 20.84 8.55
C LYS A 66 23.47 21.11 7.14
N LYS A 67 22.41 21.90 6.99
CA LYS A 67 21.88 22.28 5.66
C LYS A 67 22.68 23.39 4.98
N LYS A 68 23.43 24.20 5.73
CA LYS A 68 24.29 25.24 5.15
C LYS A 68 25.56 24.68 4.50
N GLN A 69 26.05 23.52 4.94
CA GLN A 69 27.27 22.93 4.37
C GLN A 69 27.03 22.24 3.01
N HIS A 70 25.86 21.61 2.78
CA HIS A 70 25.57 20.99 1.47
C HIS A 70 25.13 21.98 0.38
N ALA A 71 24.71 23.20 0.74
CA ALA A 71 24.44 24.25 -0.24
C ALA A 71 25.72 24.87 -0.83
N GLN A 72 26.85 24.79 -0.11
CA GLN A 72 28.14 25.35 -0.54
C GLN A 72 28.92 24.45 -1.51
N ASP A 73 28.69 23.13 -1.52
CA ASP A 73 29.43 22.23 -2.42
C ASP A 73 28.86 22.17 -3.85
N HIS A 74 27.57 22.47 -4.05
CA HIS A 74 27.00 22.51 -5.40
C HIS A 74 27.24 23.85 -6.12
N THR A 75 27.66 24.88 -5.41
CA THR A 75 28.01 26.19 -6.01
C THR A 75 29.44 26.24 -6.51
N ARG A 76 30.37 25.44 -5.95
CA ARG A 76 31.79 25.46 -6.36
C ARG A 76 32.09 24.82 -7.72
N ASN A 77 31.15 24.08 -8.31
CA ASN A 77 31.37 23.42 -9.61
C ASN A 77 30.53 23.98 -10.77
N MET A 78 29.72 25.03 -10.54
CA MET A 78 28.99 25.73 -11.61
C MET A 78 29.62 27.08 -11.99
N SER A 79 30.65 27.55 -11.29
CA SER A 79 31.26 28.86 -11.53
C SER A 79 32.30 28.90 -12.67
N ARG A 80 32.35 27.91 -13.57
CA ARG A 80 33.28 27.93 -14.72
C ARG A 80 32.66 28.37 -16.04
N TYR A 81 31.36 28.65 -16.06
CA TYR A 81 30.69 29.28 -17.20
C TYR A 81 29.91 30.48 -16.66
N GLN A 82 30.59 31.60 -16.43
CA GLN A 82 29.92 32.91 -16.43
C GLN A 82 29.54 33.17 -17.88
N LEU A 83 28.35 32.70 -18.27
CA LEU A 83 27.71 33.15 -19.49
C LEU A 83 27.19 34.55 -19.16
N ASP A 84 27.65 35.57 -19.89
CA ASP A 84 26.97 36.86 -19.89
C ASP A 84 25.55 36.59 -20.44
N MET A 85 24.55 36.66 -19.55
CA MET A 85 23.18 36.17 -19.81
C MET A 85 22.33 37.13 -20.65
N ASP A 86 22.95 37.94 -21.49
CA ASP A 86 22.27 38.83 -22.41
C ASP A 86 22.05 38.11 -23.74
N GLY A 87 20.81 37.69 -24.00
CA GLY A 87 20.48 37.04 -25.26
C GLY A 87 19.08 36.44 -25.33
N TRP A 88 18.72 36.02 -26.53
CA TRP A 88 17.50 35.28 -26.83
C TRP A 88 17.85 33.82 -27.11
N VAL A 89 17.04 32.88 -26.63
CA VAL A 89 17.13 31.45 -26.99
C VAL A 89 15.91 31.07 -27.81
N HIS A 90 16.12 30.27 -28.86
CA HIS A 90 15.05 29.59 -29.58
C HIS A 90 14.81 28.21 -28.97
N VAL A 91 13.58 27.94 -28.54
CA VAL A 91 13.15 26.67 -27.95
C VAL A 91 12.19 26.00 -28.91
N GLY A 92 12.61 24.86 -29.47
CA GLY A 92 11.73 23.98 -30.23
C GLY A 92 10.82 23.18 -29.30
N VAL A 93 9.51 23.20 -29.54
CA VAL A 93 8.51 22.42 -28.82
C VAL A 93 7.95 21.35 -29.75
N ASP A 94 7.95 20.12 -29.27
CA ASP A 94 7.44 18.93 -29.93
C ASP A 94 6.28 18.40 -29.07
N TYR A 95 5.04 18.67 -29.51
CA TYR A 95 3.82 18.37 -28.78
C TYR A 95 3.39 16.91 -28.95
N ASP A 96 3.61 16.33 -30.13
CA ASP A 96 3.17 14.96 -30.47
C ASP A 96 4.26 13.89 -30.31
N ARG A 97 5.50 14.30 -30.10
CA ARG A 97 6.70 13.48 -29.86
C ARG A 97 7.15 12.66 -31.06
N ASP A 98 6.93 13.16 -32.27
CA ASP A 98 7.40 12.53 -33.50
C ASP A 98 8.89 12.78 -33.78
N GLY A 99 9.53 13.68 -33.02
CA GLY A 99 10.95 14.03 -33.14
C GLY A 99 11.22 15.25 -34.04
N PHE A 100 10.18 15.87 -34.60
CA PHE A 100 10.22 17.15 -35.28
C PHE A 100 9.63 18.25 -34.38
N TYR A 101 10.04 19.50 -34.59
CA TYR A 101 9.53 20.63 -33.79
C TYR A 101 8.27 21.19 -34.44
N ASP A 102 7.16 21.19 -33.70
CA ASP A 102 5.88 21.78 -34.12
C ASP A 102 5.90 23.32 -34.04
N ALA A 103 6.64 23.84 -33.06
CA ALA A 103 6.74 25.28 -32.81
C ALA A 103 8.15 25.65 -32.36
N VAL A 104 8.58 26.87 -32.72
CA VAL A 104 9.81 27.47 -32.21
C VAL A 104 9.44 28.76 -31.48
N GLU A 105 9.65 28.78 -30.17
CA GLU A 105 9.44 29.96 -29.34
C GLU A 105 10.77 30.67 -29.08
N THR A 106 10.75 32.00 -29.01
CA THR A 106 11.93 32.79 -28.66
C THR A 106 11.75 33.32 -27.24
N ILE A 107 12.59 32.85 -26.32
CA ILE A 107 12.50 33.18 -24.89
C ILE A 107 13.78 33.91 -24.49
N PHE A 108 13.63 34.99 -23.73
CA PHE A 108 14.76 35.71 -23.19
C PHE A 108 15.43 34.88 -22.07
N LEU A 109 16.77 34.79 -22.06
CA LEU A 109 17.50 33.89 -21.13
C LEU A 109 17.13 34.13 -19.66
N TYR A 110 16.93 35.39 -19.29
CA TYR A 110 16.52 35.78 -17.94
C TYR A 110 15.19 35.14 -17.52
N ASP A 111 14.20 35.13 -18.40
CA ASP A 111 12.88 34.55 -18.11
C ASP A 111 12.96 33.02 -18.02
N LEU A 112 13.78 32.39 -18.85
CA LEU A 112 14.04 30.96 -18.79
C LEU A 112 14.67 30.57 -17.44
N GLU A 113 15.67 31.32 -16.98
CA GLU A 113 16.32 31.08 -15.69
C GLU A 113 15.35 31.28 -14.53
N LYS A 114 14.57 32.37 -14.56
CA LYS A 114 13.52 32.65 -13.57
C LYS A 114 12.50 31.50 -13.52
N ALA A 115 12.02 31.03 -14.66
CA ALA A 115 11.08 29.92 -14.77
C ALA A 115 11.67 28.60 -14.25
N GLN A 116 12.95 28.31 -14.55
CA GLN A 116 13.65 27.15 -14.00
C GLN A 116 13.80 27.24 -12.48
N ASN A 117 14.16 28.39 -11.94
CA ASN A 117 14.30 28.62 -10.50
C ASN A 117 12.97 28.48 -9.78
N GLU A 118 11.89 29.03 -10.34
CA GLU A 118 10.52 28.86 -9.82
C GLU A 118 10.04 27.40 -9.88
N SER A 119 10.37 26.68 -10.96
CA SER A 119 10.07 25.25 -11.10
C SER A 119 10.81 24.40 -10.06
N ARG A 120 12.12 24.66 -9.86
CA ARG A 120 12.92 24.00 -8.81
C ARG A 120 12.34 24.25 -7.42
N LYS A 121 11.96 25.49 -7.11
CA LYS A 121 11.34 25.86 -5.83
C LYS A 121 10.01 25.13 -5.60
N ARG A 122 9.14 25.08 -6.62
CA ARG A 122 7.88 24.31 -6.58
C ARG A 122 8.12 22.81 -6.36
N SER A 123 9.08 22.23 -7.07
CA SER A 123 9.47 20.82 -6.88
C SER A 123 9.94 20.55 -5.45
N ASP A 124 10.75 21.44 -4.87
CA ASP A 124 11.28 21.26 -3.52
C ASP A 124 10.21 21.40 -2.44
N ASP A 125 9.28 22.34 -2.60
CA ASP A 125 8.17 22.50 -1.68
C ASP A 125 7.18 21.32 -1.78
N MET A 126 6.93 20.81 -3.00
CA MET A 126 6.20 19.55 -3.19
C MET A 126 6.90 18.36 -2.53
N LYS A 127 8.23 18.23 -2.66
CA LYS A 127 8.99 17.16 -1.99
C LYS A 127 8.88 17.25 -0.48
N LYS A 128 9.01 18.45 0.10
CA LYS A 128 8.85 18.67 1.56
C LYS A 128 7.44 18.31 2.03
N GLN A 129 6.42 18.70 1.28
CA GLN A 129 5.03 18.37 1.63
C GLN A 129 4.77 16.86 1.51
N ALA A 130 5.20 16.22 0.43
CA ALA A 130 5.11 14.78 0.26
C ALA A 130 5.84 14.01 1.37
N GLN A 131 6.98 14.53 1.85
CA GLN A 131 7.73 13.94 2.96
C GLN A 131 6.97 14.06 4.30
N ARG A 132 6.37 15.22 4.59
CA ARG A 132 5.51 15.40 5.78
C ARG A 132 4.29 14.49 5.73
N ASP A 133 3.68 14.34 4.57
CA ASP A 133 2.53 13.45 4.38
C ASP A 133 2.91 11.97 4.50
N MET A 134 4.10 11.58 4.03
CA MET A 134 4.63 10.22 4.25
C MET A 134 4.86 9.93 5.73
N GLN A 135 5.44 10.87 6.49
CA GLN A 135 5.62 10.70 7.94
C GLN A 135 4.28 10.58 8.67
N ARG A 136 3.28 11.40 8.31
CA ARG A 136 1.92 11.27 8.86
C ARG A 136 1.23 9.96 8.47
N ARG A 137 1.49 9.44 7.26
CA ARG A 137 0.95 8.14 6.80
C ARG A 137 1.60 6.94 7.48
N GLY A 138 2.85 7.06 7.96
CA GLY A 138 3.53 6.00 8.71
C GLY A 138 2.78 5.63 9.99
N ASN A 139 2.43 6.63 10.81
CA ASN A 139 1.69 6.41 12.05
C ASN A 139 0.20 6.14 11.83
N ARG A 140 -0.44 6.73 10.81
CA ARG A 140 -1.89 6.57 10.58
C ARG A 140 -2.32 5.19 10.07
N ARG A 141 -1.38 4.28 9.81
CA ARG A 141 -1.72 2.92 9.38
C ARG A 141 -1.92 1.97 10.54
N GLN A 142 -1.35 2.27 11.71
CA GLN A 142 -1.56 1.47 12.90
C GLN A 142 -3.00 1.64 13.38
N VAL A 143 -3.66 0.52 13.62
CA VAL A 143 -5.01 0.44 14.17
C VAL A 143 -4.91 -0.41 15.43
N GLN A 144 -5.57 0.04 16.48
CA GLN A 144 -5.85 -0.75 17.66
C GLN A 144 -7.36 -1.00 17.69
N LEU A 145 -7.74 -2.23 17.98
CA LEU A 145 -9.09 -2.74 17.88
C LEU A 145 -9.31 -3.72 19.02
N SER A 146 -10.42 -3.59 19.75
CA SER A 146 -10.99 -4.61 20.62
C SER A 146 -12.34 -5.07 20.07
N GLY A 147 -12.69 -6.32 20.31
CA GLY A 147 -14.04 -6.80 20.03
C GLY A 147 -14.17 -8.33 20.00
N GLU A 148 -15.42 -8.76 19.83
CA GLU A 148 -15.85 -10.16 19.89
C GLU A 148 -15.68 -10.85 18.53
N ILE A 149 -15.13 -12.06 18.52
CA ILE A 149 -15.00 -12.89 17.32
C ILE A 149 -16.38 -13.43 16.92
N GLN A 150 -16.93 -12.87 15.84
CA GLN A 150 -18.19 -13.34 15.24
C GLN A 150 -18.00 -14.57 14.35
N LYS A 151 -16.84 -14.68 13.69
CA LYS A 151 -16.52 -15.78 12.78
C LYS A 151 -15.03 -16.00 12.66
N LEU A 152 -14.60 -17.25 12.73
CA LEU A 152 -13.22 -17.67 12.49
C LEU A 152 -13.14 -18.58 11.26
N GLN A 153 -12.16 -18.36 10.39
CA GLN A 153 -11.95 -19.18 9.19
C GLN A 153 -10.46 -19.36 8.89
N THR A 154 -10.06 -20.61 8.66
CA THR A 154 -8.72 -20.94 8.17
C THR A 154 -8.73 -21.03 6.65
N LYS A 155 -7.84 -20.29 5.98
CA LYS A 155 -7.71 -20.31 4.51
C LYS A 155 -6.24 -20.31 4.09
N ARG A 156 -5.95 -20.99 2.98
CA ARG A 156 -4.67 -20.85 2.27
C ARG A 156 -4.74 -19.60 1.40
N ILE A 157 -3.74 -18.72 1.51
CA ILE A 157 -3.69 -17.46 0.75
C ILE A 157 -2.51 -17.55 -0.22
N MET A 158 -2.67 -17.05 -1.44
CA MET A 158 -1.65 -17.18 -2.49
C MET A 158 -0.30 -16.56 -2.11
N SER A 159 -0.26 -15.59 -1.19
CA SER A 159 0.96 -14.91 -0.75
C SER A 159 1.66 -15.58 0.43
N ALA A 160 1.09 -16.63 1.01
CA ALA A 160 1.61 -17.29 2.19
C ALA A 160 1.67 -18.80 1.97
N GLU A 161 2.78 -19.41 2.37
CA GLU A 161 2.98 -20.86 2.22
C GLU A 161 2.09 -21.64 3.20
N GLN A 162 1.97 -21.11 4.42
CA GLN A 162 1.19 -21.68 5.52
C GLN A 162 -0.29 -21.25 5.46
N LYS A 163 -1.18 -22.07 6.04
CA LYS A 163 -2.57 -21.72 6.28
C LYS A 163 -2.65 -20.52 7.23
N GLN A 164 -3.60 -19.63 6.96
CA GLN A 164 -3.76 -18.39 7.70
C GLN A 164 -5.16 -18.30 8.31
N VAL A 165 -5.27 -17.60 9.43
CA VAL A 165 -6.55 -17.43 10.15
C VAL A 165 -7.12 -16.05 9.87
N LEU A 166 -8.37 -16.02 9.42
CA LEU A 166 -9.17 -14.82 9.21
C LEU A 166 -10.31 -14.80 10.22
N ALA A 167 -10.49 -13.67 10.89
CA ALA A 167 -11.61 -13.40 11.77
C ALA A 167 -12.53 -12.31 11.21
N GLN A 168 -13.82 -12.40 11.51
CA GLN A 168 -14.73 -11.26 11.53
C GLN A 168 -14.99 -10.90 12.99
N ILE A 169 -14.75 -9.65 13.33
CA ILE A 169 -14.80 -9.14 14.70
C ILE A 169 -15.83 -8.03 14.75
N GLN A 170 -16.70 -8.07 15.75
CA GLN A 170 -17.60 -6.96 16.06
C GLN A 170 -16.95 -6.08 17.11
N THR A 171 -16.70 -4.82 16.75
CA THR A 171 -16.11 -3.85 17.68
C THR A 171 -17.13 -3.44 18.74
N GLU A 172 -16.65 -2.83 19.82
CA GLU A 172 -17.51 -2.21 20.86
C GLU A 172 -18.46 -1.15 20.26
N GLU A 173 -18.07 -0.48 19.17
CA GLU A 173 -18.90 0.45 18.39
C GLU A 173 -19.95 -0.25 17.51
N GLY A 174 -20.06 -1.58 17.56
CA GLY A 174 -20.98 -2.38 16.76
C GLY A 174 -20.55 -2.58 15.29
N GLN A 175 -19.33 -2.18 14.90
CA GLN A 175 -18.85 -2.33 13.53
C GLN A 175 -18.25 -3.72 13.30
N THR A 176 -18.58 -4.37 12.19
CA THR A 176 -17.90 -5.62 11.81
C THR A 176 -16.63 -5.34 10.99
N GLN A 177 -15.48 -5.74 11.51
CA GLN A 177 -14.19 -5.64 10.85
C GLN A 177 -13.66 -7.02 10.46
N ARG A 178 -13.00 -7.11 9.30
CA ARG A 178 -12.27 -8.32 8.90
C ARG A 178 -10.81 -8.20 9.32
N VAL A 179 -10.34 -9.18 10.06
CA VAL A 179 -8.98 -9.20 10.59
C VAL A 179 -8.27 -10.46 10.12
N PHE A 180 -7.02 -10.27 9.71
CA PHE A 180 -6.09 -11.33 9.41
C PHE A 180 -5.20 -11.53 10.64
N LEU A 181 -5.44 -12.64 11.36
CA LEU A 181 -4.83 -12.92 12.66
C LEU A 181 -3.43 -13.51 12.55
N GLY A 182 -3.02 -13.98 11.37
CA GLY A 182 -1.70 -14.55 11.13
C GLY A 182 -1.72 -16.05 10.78
N PRO A 183 -0.54 -16.70 10.80
CA PRO A 183 -0.39 -18.13 10.54
C PRO A 183 -1.16 -18.99 11.53
N GLN A 184 -1.77 -20.07 11.05
CA GLN A 184 -2.57 -20.97 11.88
C GLN A 184 -1.80 -21.51 13.09
N GLU A 185 -0.54 -21.89 12.90
CA GLU A 185 0.32 -22.44 13.96
C GLU A 185 0.59 -21.47 15.11
N GLN A 186 0.66 -20.17 14.81
CA GLN A 186 0.83 -19.13 15.83
C GLN A 186 -0.51 -18.84 16.51
N VAL A 187 -1.58 -18.68 15.72
CA VAL A 187 -2.91 -18.35 16.25
C VAL A 187 -3.48 -19.46 17.12
N SER A 188 -3.19 -20.74 16.84
CA SER A 188 -3.65 -21.86 17.66
C SER A 188 -3.12 -21.83 19.10
N GLN A 189 -2.05 -21.09 19.38
CA GLN A 189 -1.50 -20.95 20.74
C GLN A 189 -2.45 -20.20 21.68
N LEU A 190 -3.37 -19.39 21.12
CA LEU A 190 -4.34 -18.61 21.87
C LEU A 190 -5.66 -19.34 22.11
N ASN A 191 -5.88 -20.51 21.49
CA ASN A 191 -7.15 -21.27 21.58
C ASN A 191 -8.41 -20.40 21.34
N LEU A 192 -8.39 -19.58 20.29
CA LEU A 192 -9.49 -18.67 19.97
C LEU A 192 -10.69 -19.39 19.38
N ASP A 193 -11.87 -19.04 19.86
CA ASP A 193 -13.17 -19.52 19.40
C ASP A 193 -14.12 -18.35 19.06
N LYS A 194 -15.31 -18.69 18.54
CA LYS A 194 -16.37 -17.70 18.31
C LYS A 194 -16.92 -17.26 19.67
N GLY A 195 -17.09 -15.94 19.85
CA GLY A 195 -17.56 -15.35 21.09
C GLY A 195 -16.44 -14.76 21.96
N ASP A 196 -15.18 -15.03 21.62
CA ASP A 196 -14.05 -14.51 22.38
C ASP A 196 -13.81 -13.02 22.11
N ASP A 197 -13.59 -12.26 23.18
CA ASP A 197 -13.13 -10.87 23.12
C ASP A 197 -11.62 -10.79 23.00
N ILE A 198 -11.13 -10.20 21.90
CA ILE A 198 -9.69 -10.09 21.63
C ILE A 198 -9.25 -8.65 21.43
N GLN A 199 -7.98 -8.38 21.75
CA GLN A 199 -7.32 -7.11 21.48
C GLN A 199 -6.30 -7.27 20.36
N ILE A 200 -6.37 -6.39 19.37
CA ILE A 200 -5.54 -6.43 18.16
C ILE A 200 -4.84 -5.10 17.97
N LYS A 201 -3.55 -5.16 17.66
CA LYS A 201 -2.80 -4.05 17.07
C LYS A 201 -2.31 -4.47 15.70
N GLY A 202 -2.52 -3.66 14.68
CA GLY A 202 -2.17 -4.05 13.32
C GLY A 202 -2.19 -2.91 12.33
N VAL A 203 -2.16 -3.22 11.04
CA VAL A 203 -2.24 -2.21 9.98
C VAL A 203 -3.37 -2.48 9.00
N LYS A 204 -3.99 -1.42 8.48
CA LYS A 204 -4.96 -1.56 7.38
C LYS A 204 -4.27 -2.06 6.12
N GLY A 205 -4.80 -3.12 5.53
CA GLY A 205 -4.28 -3.75 4.33
C GLY A 205 -5.37 -4.32 3.44
N ARG A 206 -4.94 -5.18 2.50
CA ARG A 206 -5.85 -5.94 1.65
C ARG A 206 -5.41 -7.39 1.61
N VAL A 207 -6.37 -8.29 1.75
CA VAL A 207 -6.18 -9.73 1.60
C VAL A 207 -7.15 -10.18 0.52
N ASN A 208 -6.65 -10.83 -0.54
CA ASN A 208 -7.46 -11.24 -1.71
C ASN A 208 -8.34 -10.10 -2.25
N ASN A 209 -7.75 -8.92 -2.46
CA ASN A 209 -8.43 -7.70 -2.91
C ASN A 209 -9.54 -7.14 -2.00
N GLN A 210 -9.74 -7.69 -0.81
CA GLN A 210 -10.72 -7.20 0.18
C GLN A 210 -10.00 -6.44 1.29
N SER A 211 -10.62 -5.37 1.79
CA SER A 211 -10.07 -4.59 2.91
C SER A 211 -10.05 -5.45 4.18
N ALA A 212 -8.92 -5.44 4.90
CA ALA A 212 -8.77 -6.16 6.15
C ALA A 212 -7.73 -5.47 7.03
N ILE A 213 -7.77 -5.73 8.34
CA ILE A 213 -6.70 -5.37 9.28
C ILE A 213 -5.73 -6.53 9.33
N MET A 214 -4.44 -6.30 9.07
CA MET A 214 -3.39 -7.30 9.24
C MET A 214 -2.83 -7.14 10.65
N ALA A 215 -3.12 -8.11 11.52
CA ALA A 215 -2.71 -8.06 12.92
C ALA A 215 -1.19 -8.22 13.03
N GLN A 216 -0.55 -7.29 13.74
CA GLN A 216 0.82 -7.41 14.21
C GLN A 216 0.87 -8.06 15.58
N PHE A 217 -0.09 -7.73 16.44
CA PHE A 217 -0.24 -8.26 17.77
C PHE A 217 -1.68 -8.69 17.98
N VAL A 218 -1.87 -9.87 18.54
CA VAL A 218 -3.18 -10.38 18.98
C VAL A 218 -3.01 -10.81 20.44
N SER A 219 -3.93 -10.37 21.30
CA SER A 219 -3.93 -10.68 22.74
C SER A 219 -5.30 -11.20 23.17
N PHE A 220 -5.29 -12.25 23.98
CA PHE A 220 -6.46 -12.93 24.54
C PHE A 220 -6.10 -13.59 25.87
N ASN A 221 -6.92 -13.41 26.91
CA ASN A 221 -6.72 -14.00 28.25
C ASN A 221 -5.29 -13.86 28.81
N GLY A 222 -4.66 -12.71 28.58
CA GLY A 222 -3.28 -12.42 29.04
C GLY A 222 -2.18 -13.07 28.21
N GLN A 223 -2.52 -13.91 27.23
CA GLN A 223 -1.59 -14.46 26.25
C GLN A 223 -1.55 -13.57 25.01
N SER A 224 -0.41 -13.54 24.32
CA SER A 224 -0.28 -12.75 23.10
C SER A 224 0.63 -13.41 22.09
N ILE A 225 0.37 -13.13 20.81
CA ILE A 225 1.24 -13.50 19.70
C ILE A 225 1.63 -12.25 18.92
N GLU A 226 2.85 -12.28 18.38
CA GLU A 226 3.36 -11.27 17.46
C GLU A 226 3.52 -11.89 16.07
N ASN A 227 2.90 -11.25 15.07
CA ASN A 227 2.98 -11.66 13.68
C ASN A 227 3.89 -10.71 12.90
N GLU A 228 4.71 -11.29 12.03
CA GLU A 228 5.40 -10.49 11.03
C GLU A 228 4.42 -10.07 9.93
N LEU A 229 4.28 -8.76 9.73
CA LEU A 229 3.52 -8.28 8.58
C LEU A 229 4.23 -8.67 7.28
N PRO A 230 3.48 -9.04 6.23
CA PRO A 230 4.04 -9.21 4.92
C PRO A 230 4.73 -7.91 4.52
N ARG A 231 6.07 -7.91 4.53
CA ARG A 231 6.85 -6.76 4.15
C ARG A 231 6.51 -6.47 2.69
N GLN A 232 6.17 -5.23 2.37
CA GLN A 232 6.04 -4.82 0.99
C GLN A 232 7.40 -5.07 0.33
N GLN A 233 7.48 -6.15 -0.45
CA GLN A 233 8.72 -6.53 -1.11
C GLN A 233 9.12 -5.36 -1.99
N LYS A 234 10.26 -4.75 -1.66
CA LYS A 234 10.78 -3.61 -2.39
C LYS A 234 11.05 -4.05 -3.82
N LEU A 235 10.58 -3.25 -4.75
CA LEU A 235 10.93 -3.44 -6.15
C LEU A 235 12.41 -3.15 -6.34
N ARG A 236 13.09 -4.02 -7.07
CA ARG A 236 14.49 -3.90 -7.46
C ARG A 236 14.57 -3.85 -8.98
N LYS A 237 15.55 -3.13 -9.48
CA LYS A 237 15.87 -3.07 -10.90
C LYS A 237 16.74 -4.26 -11.25
N PHE A 238 16.42 -4.93 -12.35
CA PHE A 238 17.23 -5.99 -12.93
C PHE A 238 17.44 -5.70 -14.42
N LYS A 239 18.55 -6.19 -14.96
CA LYS A 239 18.85 -6.22 -16.38
C LYS A 239 19.34 -7.62 -16.71
N GLY A 240 18.88 -8.17 -17.81
CA GLY A 240 19.33 -9.46 -18.30
C GLY A 240 18.84 -9.72 -19.71
N ASP A 241 19.38 -10.77 -20.30
CA ASP A 241 19.06 -11.19 -21.66
C ASP A 241 18.19 -12.46 -21.59
N ILE A 242 17.17 -12.52 -22.44
CA ILE A 242 16.23 -13.64 -22.47
C ILE A 242 16.93 -14.87 -23.03
N VAL A 243 16.97 -15.96 -22.27
CA VAL A 243 17.49 -17.25 -22.74
C VAL A 243 16.37 -18.13 -23.27
N SER A 244 15.19 -18.04 -22.67
CA SER A 244 14.00 -18.75 -23.17
C SER A 244 12.73 -18.12 -22.61
N THR A 245 11.64 -18.25 -23.34
CA THR A 245 10.30 -17.88 -22.88
C THR A 245 9.35 -19.06 -23.02
N ARG A 246 8.32 -19.07 -22.16
CA ARG A 246 7.17 -19.97 -22.30
C ARG A 246 5.91 -19.29 -21.81
N LYS A 247 4.78 -19.63 -22.42
CA LYS A 247 3.45 -19.22 -21.96
C LYS A 247 2.89 -20.31 -21.05
N THR A 248 2.43 -19.95 -19.86
CA THR A 248 1.85 -20.88 -18.87
C THR A 248 0.68 -20.24 -18.13
N SER A 249 -0.15 -21.04 -17.45
CA SER A 249 -1.22 -20.54 -16.58
C SER A 249 -0.85 -20.78 -15.11
N PHE A 250 -1.34 -19.91 -14.22
CA PHE A 250 -1.11 -20.01 -12.78
C PHE A 250 -2.41 -20.32 -12.06
N GLN A 251 -2.36 -21.18 -11.04
CA GLN A 251 -3.53 -21.49 -10.23
C GLN A 251 -4.12 -20.21 -9.60
N GLY A 252 -5.44 -20.04 -9.72
CA GLY A 252 -6.15 -18.88 -9.18
C GLY A 252 -5.95 -17.59 -9.98
N ARG A 253 -5.43 -17.68 -11.21
CA ARG A 253 -5.33 -16.56 -12.14
C ARG A 253 -5.90 -16.94 -13.49
N ASP A 254 -6.60 -15.99 -14.09
CA ASP A 254 -7.16 -16.15 -15.42
C ASP A 254 -6.11 -15.80 -16.49
N GLY A 255 -6.17 -16.50 -17.62
CA GLY A 255 -5.31 -16.24 -18.79
C GLY A 255 -3.95 -16.96 -18.80
N LYS A 256 -3.17 -16.65 -19.83
CA LYS A 256 -1.79 -17.11 -20.00
C LYS A 256 -0.83 -16.02 -19.55
N PHE A 257 0.30 -16.42 -18.99
CA PHE A 257 1.37 -15.58 -18.51
C PHE A 257 2.67 -15.97 -19.21
N VAL A 258 3.51 -14.98 -19.50
CA VAL A 258 4.84 -15.19 -20.04
C VAL A 258 5.82 -15.39 -18.89
N VAL A 259 6.52 -16.51 -18.92
CA VAL A 259 7.63 -16.81 -18.00
C VAL A 259 8.90 -16.91 -18.81
N ALA A 260 9.91 -16.13 -18.45
CA ALA A 260 11.22 -16.13 -19.08
C ALA A 260 12.29 -16.72 -18.14
N LYS A 261 13.34 -17.30 -18.72
CA LYS A 261 14.62 -17.46 -18.05
C LYS A 261 15.54 -16.34 -18.53
N LEU A 262 16.11 -15.60 -17.59
CA LEU A 262 17.04 -14.51 -17.88
C LEU A 262 18.44 -14.89 -17.42
N GLU A 263 19.41 -14.62 -18.26
CA GLU A 263 20.81 -14.53 -17.86
C GLU A 263 21.07 -13.10 -17.38
N THR A 264 21.57 -12.94 -16.15
CA THR A 264 21.86 -11.61 -15.60
C THR A 264 23.35 -11.49 -15.27
N PRO A 265 23.93 -10.28 -15.27
CA PRO A 265 25.34 -10.11 -14.91
C PRO A 265 25.69 -10.53 -13.48
N GLN A 266 24.71 -10.58 -12.58
CA GLN A 266 24.90 -10.86 -11.14
C GLN A 266 24.57 -12.30 -10.77
N GLU A 267 23.55 -12.87 -11.41
CA GLU A 267 23.02 -14.20 -11.14
C GLU A 267 22.95 -14.95 -12.48
N LYS A 268 23.59 -16.12 -12.56
CA LYS A 268 23.82 -16.84 -13.83
C LYS A 268 22.53 -17.12 -14.60
N MET A 269 21.46 -17.52 -13.91
CA MET A 269 20.15 -17.78 -14.52
C MET A 269 19.04 -17.55 -13.49
N ILE A 270 18.04 -16.72 -13.81
CA ILE A 270 16.88 -16.50 -12.96
C ILE A 270 15.57 -16.64 -13.74
N GLN A 271 14.57 -17.27 -13.13
CA GLN A 271 13.23 -17.37 -13.70
C GLN A 271 12.43 -16.11 -13.39
N VAL A 272 11.71 -15.57 -14.37
CA VAL A 272 10.94 -14.33 -14.23
C VAL A 272 9.54 -14.52 -14.79
N ASN A 273 8.51 -14.25 -13.98
CA ASN A 273 7.16 -14.02 -14.48
C ASN A 273 7.09 -12.60 -15.03
N LEU A 274 7.04 -12.48 -16.36
CA LEU A 274 6.97 -11.22 -17.07
C LEU A 274 5.55 -10.63 -17.04
N GLY A 275 4.52 -11.43 -16.75
CA GLY A 275 3.15 -10.97 -16.62
C GLY A 275 2.20 -11.60 -17.65
N PRO A 276 0.98 -11.07 -17.78
CA PRO A 276 -0.02 -11.55 -18.72
C PRO A 276 0.48 -11.54 -20.17
N ALA A 277 0.17 -12.58 -20.95
CA ALA A 277 0.69 -12.76 -22.31
C ALA A 277 0.09 -11.79 -23.34
N ASP A 278 -1.10 -11.29 -23.08
CA ASP A 278 -1.78 -10.23 -23.85
C ASP A 278 -1.06 -8.88 -23.75
N SER A 279 -0.23 -8.67 -22.73
CA SER A 279 0.56 -7.44 -22.55
C SER A 279 1.76 -7.34 -23.50
N PHE A 280 2.00 -8.37 -24.33
CA PHE A 280 3.19 -8.50 -25.18
C PHE A 280 2.85 -8.94 -26.62
N GLU A 281 1.64 -8.66 -27.10
CA GLU A 281 1.25 -9.03 -28.47
C GLU A 281 2.08 -8.31 -29.54
N ASP A 282 2.48 -7.06 -29.25
CA ASP A 282 3.24 -6.19 -30.17
C ASP A 282 4.74 -6.10 -29.84
N VAL A 283 5.25 -7.04 -29.03
CA VAL A 283 6.61 -6.94 -28.46
C VAL A 283 7.33 -8.26 -28.62
N ASP A 284 8.51 -8.21 -29.24
CA ASP A 284 9.35 -9.40 -29.38
C ASP A 284 10.05 -9.73 -28.05
N LEU A 285 9.87 -10.98 -27.61
CA LEU A 285 10.49 -11.53 -26.40
C LEU A 285 11.29 -12.80 -26.74
N SER A 286 11.93 -12.81 -27.92
CA SER A 286 12.76 -13.90 -28.40
C SER A 286 14.06 -14.05 -27.60
N GLU A 287 14.72 -15.20 -27.77
CA GLU A 287 16.04 -15.46 -27.19
C GLU A 287 17.06 -14.39 -27.63
N GLY A 288 17.95 -13.99 -26.71
CA GLY A 288 18.92 -12.92 -26.90
C GLY A 288 18.37 -11.50 -26.64
N THR A 289 17.05 -11.32 -26.51
CA THR A 289 16.45 -10.01 -26.28
C THR A 289 16.87 -9.44 -24.92
N SER A 290 17.45 -8.24 -24.91
CA SER A 290 17.89 -7.57 -23.69
C SER A 290 16.75 -6.78 -23.05
N ILE A 291 16.45 -7.08 -21.78
CA ILE A 291 15.35 -6.43 -21.06
C ILE A 291 15.83 -5.78 -19.76
N LYS A 292 15.15 -4.70 -19.37
CA LYS A 292 15.29 -4.06 -18.05
C LYS A 292 13.96 -4.16 -17.33
N LEU A 293 13.96 -4.64 -16.10
CA LEU A 293 12.73 -4.87 -15.36
C LEU A 293 12.78 -4.33 -13.94
N LEU A 294 11.62 -3.92 -13.47
CA LEU A 294 11.37 -3.58 -12.08
C LEU A 294 10.53 -4.72 -11.48
N ALA A 295 11.16 -5.50 -10.61
CA ALA A 295 10.56 -6.72 -10.07
C ALA A 295 10.78 -6.88 -8.59
N ARG A 296 9.99 -7.78 -7.98
CA ARG A 296 10.19 -8.27 -6.63
C ARG A 296 10.58 -9.75 -6.67
N ARG A 297 11.27 -10.22 -5.63
CA ARG A 297 11.51 -11.66 -5.44
C ARG A 297 10.20 -12.36 -5.07
N GLY A 298 10.01 -13.56 -5.59
CA GLY A 298 8.90 -14.44 -5.29
C GLY A 298 9.28 -15.87 -5.65
N THR A 299 8.29 -16.74 -5.79
CA THR A 299 8.52 -18.12 -6.20
C THR A 299 7.57 -18.52 -7.33
N ILE A 300 8.03 -19.43 -8.19
CA ILE A 300 7.22 -20.10 -9.21
C ILE A 300 7.44 -21.58 -9.03
N ASN A 301 6.37 -22.34 -8.74
CA ASN A 301 6.45 -23.78 -8.44
C ASN A 301 7.44 -24.11 -7.30
N GLY A 302 7.50 -23.25 -6.28
CA GLY A 302 8.41 -23.41 -5.13
C GLY A 302 9.87 -23.05 -5.40
N GLN A 303 10.24 -22.68 -6.63
CA GLN A 303 11.59 -22.22 -6.96
C GLN A 303 11.66 -20.70 -6.95
N ASP A 304 12.80 -20.16 -6.53
CA ASP A 304 13.06 -18.72 -6.52
C ASP A 304 12.89 -18.10 -7.91
N ALA A 305 12.18 -16.98 -7.96
CA ALA A 305 11.87 -16.29 -9.19
C ALA A 305 11.71 -14.78 -8.96
N LEU A 306 11.69 -14.02 -10.05
CA LEU A 306 11.26 -12.62 -10.06
C LEU A 306 9.83 -12.50 -10.57
N ILE A 307 9.08 -11.57 -9.99
CA ILE A 307 7.75 -11.19 -10.45
C ILE A 307 7.85 -9.74 -10.94
N ALA A 308 7.79 -9.55 -12.25
CA ALA A 308 7.87 -8.24 -12.87
C ALA A 308 6.64 -7.38 -12.57
N GLN A 309 6.85 -6.07 -12.50
CA GLN A 309 5.77 -5.08 -12.45
C GLN A 309 5.90 -4.06 -13.59
N LEU A 310 7.13 -3.76 -14.01
CA LEU A 310 7.40 -2.92 -15.15
C LEU A 310 8.53 -3.55 -15.96
N ILE A 311 8.36 -3.63 -17.27
CA ILE A 311 9.36 -4.16 -18.19
C ILE A 311 9.69 -3.08 -19.21
N ARG A 312 10.96 -3.01 -19.58
CA ARG A 312 11.46 -2.22 -20.68
C ARG A 312 12.21 -3.09 -21.66
N VAL A 313 11.79 -3.02 -22.91
CA VAL A 313 12.31 -3.77 -24.06
C VAL A 313 12.13 -2.87 -25.28
N ASP A 314 13.15 -2.77 -26.11
CA ASP A 314 13.17 -1.93 -27.33
C ASP A 314 12.71 -0.48 -27.11
N GLY A 315 13.10 0.11 -25.98
CA GLY A 315 12.73 1.47 -25.59
C GLY A 315 11.29 1.62 -25.07
N GLN A 316 10.42 0.63 -25.29
CA GLN A 316 9.06 0.61 -24.79
C GLN A 316 9.01 0.28 -23.30
N SER A 317 7.98 0.78 -22.59
CA SER A 317 7.75 0.49 -21.16
C SER A 317 6.37 -0.13 -20.97
N ILE A 318 6.33 -1.36 -20.46
CA ILE A 318 5.10 -2.15 -20.32
C ILE A 318 4.82 -2.36 -18.83
N ASP A 319 3.68 -1.87 -18.36
CA ASP A 319 3.21 -2.09 -16.99
C ASP A 319 2.39 -3.39 -16.93
N VAL A 320 2.98 -4.40 -16.30
CA VAL A 320 2.45 -5.77 -16.27
C VAL A 320 1.74 -6.10 -14.95
N ARG A 321 1.46 -5.07 -14.15
CA ARG A 321 0.65 -5.23 -12.94
C ARG A 321 -0.77 -5.60 -13.33
N GLU A 322 -1.35 -6.55 -12.61
CA GLU A 322 -2.76 -6.87 -12.76
C GLU A 322 -3.61 -5.60 -12.63
N PRO A 323 -4.50 -5.32 -13.61
CA PRO A 323 -5.33 -4.14 -13.55
C PRO A 323 -6.23 -4.25 -12.32
N THR A 324 -5.95 -3.42 -11.32
CA THR A 324 -6.83 -3.33 -10.16
C THR A 324 -8.21 -2.84 -10.60
N LYS A 325 -9.29 -3.18 -9.88
CA LYS A 325 -10.65 -2.66 -10.16
C LYS A 325 -10.69 -1.13 -10.36
N ARG A 326 -9.72 -0.40 -9.78
CA ARG A 326 -9.56 1.04 -9.92
C ARG A 326 -8.98 1.47 -11.28
N SER A 327 -8.06 0.72 -11.87
CA SER A 327 -7.55 1.03 -13.22
C SER A 327 -8.61 0.73 -14.28
N LEU A 328 -9.35 -0.37 -14.14
CA LEU A 328 -10.44 -0.75 -15.05
C LEU A 328 -11.53 0.33 -15.18
N ARG A 329 -11.86 1.02 -14.08
CA ARG A 329 -12.85 2.12 -14.11
C ARG A 329 -12.39 3.32 -14.95
N LYS A 330 -11.10 3.64 -14.96
CA LYS A 330 -10.57 4.78 -15.75
C LYS A 330 -10.59 4.48 -17.25
N THR A 331 -10.26 3.25 -17.65
CA THR A 331 -10.29 2.85 -19.06
C THR A 331 -11.70 2.90 -19.64
N LYS A 332 -12.71 2.47 -18.87
CA LYS A 332 -14.12 2.49 -19.32
C LYS A 332 -14.70 3.91 -19.47
N GLN A 333 -14.14 4.90 -18.79
CA GLN A 333 -14.54 6.30 -18.99
C GLN A 333 -13.92 6.89 -20.26
N LYS A 334 -12.67 6.53 -20.59
CA LYS A 334 -11.96 7.04 -21.78
C LYS A 334 -12.54 6.48 -23.09
N SER A 335 -13.07 5.26 -23.09
CA SER A 335 -13.74 4.69 -24.26
C SER A 335 -15.13 5.30 -24.53
N ARG A 336 -15.81 5.82 -23.51
CA ARG A 336 -17.09 6.53 -23.70
C ARG A 336 -16.92 7.92 -24.31
N SER A 337 -15.89 8.67 -23.92
CA SER A 337 -15.63 10.01 -24.46
C SER A 337 -15.21 10.02 -25.93
N ASN A 338 -14.60 8.94 -26.45
CA ASN A 338 -14.27 8.87 -27.89
C ASN A 338 -15.47 8.45 -28.76
N SER A 339 -16.45 7.72 -28.20
CA SER A 339 -17.59 7.26 -29.00
C SER A 339 -18.63 8.36 -29.24
N GLU A 340 -18.72 9.36 -28.37
CA GLU A 340 -19.68 10.48 -28.53
C GLU A 340 -19.24 11.51 -29.59
N ASN A 341 -17.95 11.57 -29.95
CA ASN A 341 -17.47 12.52 -30.96
C ASN A 341 -17.53 12.01 -32.40
N THR A 342 -17.92 10.74 -32.64
CA THR A 342 -17.94 10.17 -33.99
C THR A 342 -19.34 10.19 -34.63
N THR A 343 -20.39 10.57 -33.89
CA THR A 343 -21.78 10.52 -34.41
C THR A 343 -22.29 11.89 -34.92
N ALA A 344 -21.57 12.99 -34.69
CA ALA A 344 -22.06 14.34 -35.03
C ALA A 344 -21.60 14.89 -36.40
N GLN A 345 -20.88 14.11 -37.23
CA GLN A 345 -20.25 14.63 -38.45
C GLN A 345 -20.70 13.98 -39.77
N ASN A 346 -21.70 13.08 -39.76
CA ASN A 346 -22.09 12.34 -40.97
C ASN A 346 -23.44 12.71 -41.59
N ASP A 347 -24.08 13.82 -41.19
CA ASP A 347 -25.38 14.26 -41.72
C ASP A 347 -25.32 15.47 -42.69
N GLN A 348 -24.16 15.72 -43.32
CA GLN A 348 -24.06 16.71 -44.41
C GLN A 348 -23.67 16.05 -45.73
N GLN A 349 -24.60 15.30 -46.33
CA GLN A 349 -24.56 15.04 -47.78
C GLN A 349 -25.36 16.12 -48.52
N PRO A 350 -24.77 16.84 -49.48
CA PRO A 350 -25.53 17.72 -50.35
C PRO A 350 -26.33 16.89 -51.36
N SER A 351 -27.65 17.07 -51.39
CA SER A 351 -28.49 16.54 -52.47
C SER A 351 -28.15 17.29 -53.77
N ILE A 352 -27.54 16.62 -54.72
CA ILE A 352 -27.42 17.12 -56.09
C ILE A 352 -28.72 16.77 -56.82
N ARG A 353 -29.40 17.80 -57.34
CA ARG A 353 -30.51 17.69 -58.28
C ARG A 353 -30.03 18.05 -59.68
#